data_AF-W1WKK1-F1
#
_entry.id   AF-W1WKK1-F1
#
_cell.length_a   1.000
_cell.length_b   1.000
_cell.length_c   1.000
_cell.angle_alpha   90.00
_cell.angle_beta   90.00
_cell.angle_gamma   90.00
#
_symmetry.space_group_name_H-M   'P 1'
#
loop_
_entity.id
_entity.type
_entity.pdbx_description
1 polymer ?
#
loop_
_entity_poly.entity_id
_entity_poly.type
_entity_poly.pdbx_seq_one_letter_code
_entity_poly.pdbx_strand_id
1 'polypeptide(L)'
;MKERGIFLKRFRKVLIVLLAILVPVSIGFGFNFFSWNGSKESAENQAMTVAGTLTINQISEAQNLVPGDKICNGVTMNITSSAVSLLRVKIDVYYAEAGSTEYTVTTDIEPIKNAGDNWLKGSDGYYYYTQGVKNGNTVSLASDGIYFNAAEDEADNKDEDSGINMNKYQGKKIKVVANAELVQAKYGVFKEKWGLDSGEIYTKLLAVSEAQGK
;
A
#
# COMPACT_ATOMS: atom_id res chain seq x y z
N MET A 1 -57.76 60.40 47.81
CA MET A 1 -57.86 60.65 46.36
C MET A 1 -57.42 59.38 45.63
N LYS A 2 -58.33 58.82 44.83
CA LYS A 2 -58.14 57.89 43.70
C LYS A 2 -57.32 56.59 43.84
N GLU A 3 -58.07 55.52 43.68
CA GLU A 3 -57.71 54.19 43.16
C GLU A 3 -56.72 54.16 42.00
N ARG A 4 -56.07 52.99 41.87
CA ARG A 4 -55.56 52.25 40.68
C ARG A 4 -54.16 51.71 41.01
N GLY A 5 -54.00 50.49 41.48
CA GLY A 5 -54.61 49.26 40.96
C GLY A 5 -53.84 48.82 39.71
N ILE A 6 -52.98 47.82 39.90
CA ILE A 6 -52.72 46.78 38.90
C ILE A 6 -52.02 47.27 37.61
N PHE A 7 -50.70 47.50 37.66
CA PHE A 7 -49.83 47.15 36.53
C PHE A 7 -48.34 46.99 36.88
N LEU A 8 -47.94 47.06 38.17
CA LEU A 8 -46.60 46.65 38.62
C LEU A 8 -46.40 45.11 38.67
N LYS A 9 -47.31 44.32 38.09
CA LYS A 9 -47.24 42.85 38.07
C LYS A 9 -46.56 42.26 36.83
N ARG A 10 -46.26 43.05 35.79
CA ARG A 10 -45.71 42.53 34.52
C ARG A 10 -44.19 42.66 34.33
N PHE A 11 -43.49 43.42 35.18
CA PHE A 11 -42.03 43.62 35.06
C PHE A 11 -41.18 42.95 36.16
N ARG A 12 -41.79 42.33 37.18
CA ARG A 12 -41.05 41.62 38.25
C ARG A 12 -40.64 40.17 37.92
N LYS A 13 -41.16 39.59 36.82
CA LYS A 13 -40.88 38.18 36.46
C LYS A 13 -39.68 38.00 35.51
N VAL A 14 -39.11 39.07 34.97
CA VAL A 14 -38.05 39.00 33.94
C VAL A 14 -36.66 39.37 34.47
N LEU A 15 -36.55 39.87 35.71
CA LEU A 15 -35.26 40.23 36.33
C LEU A 15 -34.76 39.22 37.38
N ILE A 16 -35.54 38.18 37.69
CA ILE A 16 -35.23 37.17 38.74
C ILE A 16 -34.52 35.94 38.16
N VAL A 17 -34.46 35.78 36.83
CA VAL A 17 -33.85 34.60 36.18
C VAL A 17 -32.37 34.78 35.85
N LEU A 18 -31.79 35.99 35.96
CA LEU A 18 -30.45 36.26 35.42
C LEU A 18 -29.35 36.65 36.42
N LEU A 19 -29.61 36.74 37.73
CA LEU A 19 -28.65 37.37 38.67
C LEU A 19 -28.58 36.74 40.08
N ALA A 20 -28.98 35.47 40.22
CA ALA A 20 -28.81 34.70 41.45
C ALA A 20 -27.90 33.46 41.22
N ILE A 21 -26.77 33.71 40.57
CA ILE A 21 -25.52 33.09 40.98
C ILE A 21 -25.09 33.89 42.22
N LEU A 22 -25.31 33.38 43.43
CA LEU A 22 -24.51 33.82 44.58
C LEU A 22 -24.60 32.82 45.76
N VAL A 23 -23.72 31.81 45.69
CA VAL A 23 -22.95 31.17 46.79
C VAL A 23 -23.71 30.42 47.94
N PRO A 24 -23.05 29.51 48.68
CA PRO A 24 -23.53 28.13 48.87
C PRO A 24 -23.77 27.80 50.36
N VAL A 25 -24.48 26.71 50.62
CA VAL A 25 -24.52 26.08 51.95
C VAL A 25 -24.23 24.59 51.71
N SER A 26 -22.96 24.16 51.67
CA SER A 26 -22.15 23.69 52.82
C SER A 26 -22.90 22.64 53.64
N ILE A 27 -22.43 21.39 53.72
CA ILE A 27 -21.43 20.86 54.67
C ILE A 27 -21.26 19.36 54.29
N GLY A 28 -20.11 18.69 54.27
CA GLY A 28 -18.70 18.95 54.57
C GLY A 28 -17.89 17.86 53.81
N PHE A 29 -16.62 18.04 53.48
CA PHE A 29 -15.48 17.92 54.40
C PHE A 29 -14.21 18.41 53.68
N GLY A 30 -13.36 19.15 54.41
CA GLY A 30 -11.90 19.18 54.21
C GLY A 30 -11.36 20.09 53.10
N PHE A 31 -10.65 21.15 53.50
CA PHE A 31 -9.72 21.88 52.63
C PHE A 31 -8.54 20.99 52.22
N ASN A 32 -8.19 20.95 50.93
CA ASN A 32 -6.82 21.03 50.44
C ASN A 32 -6.79 21.26 48.91
N PHE A 33 -5.95 22.21 48.50
CA PHE A 33 -5.67 22.61 47.12
C PHE A 33 -5.22 21.42 46.25
N PHE A 34 -5.92 21.17 45.14
CA PHE A 34 -5.35 20.68 43.87
C PHE A 34 -6.27 21.13 42.73
N SER A 35 -5.76 21.96 41.83
CA SER A 35 -6.40 22.21 40.53
C SER A 35 -6.40 20.90 39.74
N TRP A 36 -7.57 20.45 39.31
CA TRP A 36 -7.68 19.43 38.27
C TRP A 36 -8.66 19.94 37.21
N ASN A 37 -8.10 20.59 36.19
CA ASN A 37 -8.72 20.67 34.88
C ASN A 37 -8.25 19.42 34.13
N GLY A 38 -9.09 18.40 34.08
CA GLY A 38 -8.83 17.23 33.25
C GLY A 38 -10.04 17.00 32.36
N SER A 39 -10.04 17.59 31.17
CA SER A 39 -10.66 16.92 30.05
C SER A 39 -9.97 15.57 29.92
N LYS A 40 -10.74 14.48 30.01
CA LYS A 40 -10.27 13.22 29.46
C LYS A 40 -10.52 13.33 27.97
N GLU A 41 -9.49 13.77 27.25
CA GLU A 41 -9.43 13.59 25.81
C GLU A 41 -9.72 12.11 25.53
N SER A 42 -10.69 11.84 24.65
CA SER A 42 -10.85 10.50 24.07
C SER A 42 -9.50 10.09 23.49
N ALA A 43 -9.10 8.82 23.65
CA ALA A 43 -7.87 8.33 23.04
C ALA A 43 -7.81 8.74 21.57
N GLU A 44 -6.75 9.44 21.18
CA GLU A 44 -6.45 9.71 19.77
C GLU A 44 -6.10 8.38 19.11
N ASN A 45 -7.08 7.78 18.43
CA ASN A 45 -6.86 6.55 17.67
C ASN A 45 -6.41 6.93 16.26
N GLN A 46 -5.22 6.48 15.86
CA GLN A 46 -4.75 6.63 14.47
C GLN A 46 -5.44 5.62 13.56
N ALA A 47 -5.84 6.07 12.37
CA ALA A 47 -6.31 5.18 11.33
C ALA A 47 -5.17 4.23 10.90
N MET A 48 -5.54 3.02 10.49
CA MET A 48 -4.60 1.99 10.05
C MET A 48 -3.77 2.46 8.84
N THR A 49 -2.48 2.16 8.85
CA THR A 49 -1.55 2.48 7.77
C THR A 49 -1.23 1.25 6.93
N VAL A 50 -1.22 1.44 5.61
CA VAL A 50 -0.80 0.44 4.64
C VAL A 50 0.48 0.95 3.99
N ALA A 51 1.60 0.33 4.34
CA ALA A 51 2.94 0.79 3.95
C ALA A 51 3.96 -0.36 3.89
N GLY A 52 5.00 -0.13 3.09
CA GLY A 52 6.19 -0.96 2.99
C GLY A 52 7.24 -0.28 2.11
N THR A 53 8.47 -0.81 2.13
CA THR A 53 9.57 -0.36 1.28
C THR A 53 9.90 -1.42 0.24
N LEU A 54 10.13 -0.99 -1.00
CA LEU A 54 10.47 -1.84 -2.14
C LEU A 54 11.94 -1.66 -2.50
N THR A 55 12.66 -2.77 -2.60
CA THR A 55 14.08 -2.78 -2.97
C THR A 55 14.33 -3.75 -4.11
N ILE A 56 14.95 -3.28 -5.19
CA ILE A 56 15.51 -4.13 -6.24
C ILE A 56 16.91 -4.55 -5.81
N ASN A 57 17.16 -5.85 -5.70
CA ASN A 57 18.44 -6.36 -5.22
C ASN A 57 19.46 -6.38 -6.38
N GLN A 58 20.25 -5.31 -6.51
CA GLN A 58 21.21 -5.17 -7.60
C GLN A 58 22.35 -6.20 -7.53
N ILE A 59 22.91 -6.55 -8.68
CA ILE A 59 24.20 -7.25 -8.78
C ILE A 59 25.30 -6.19 -8.72
N SER A 60 26.43 -6.51 -8.08
CA SER A 60 27.46 -5.56 -7.70
C SER A 60 28.24 -4.92 -8.85
N GLU A 61 28.05 -5.36 -10.10
CA GLU A 61 28.87 -4.93 -11.24
C GLU A 61 28.02 -4.69 -12.49
N ALA A 62 28.45 -3.72 -13.31
CA ALA A 62 27.88 -3.49 -14.63
C ALA A 62 28.29 -4.65 -15.56
N GLN A 63 27.31 -5.39 -16.05
CA GLN A 63 27.52 -6.53 -16.93
C GLN A 63 27.07 -6.20 -18.35
N ASN A 64 27.82 -6.69 -19.34
CA ASN A 64 27.31 -6.80 -20.70
C ASN A 64 26.37 -8.00 -20.71
N LEU A 65 25.07 -7.73 -20.79
CA LEU A 65 24.03 -8.76 -20.71
C LEU A 65 23.75 -9.35 -22.10
N VAL A 66 23.70 -10.67 -22.18
CA VAL A 66 23.08 -11.41 -23.28
C VAL A 66 21.80 -12.11 -22.80
N PRO A 67 20.86 -12.44 -23.70
CA PRO A 67 19.71 -13.27 -23.37
C PRO A 67 20.11 -14.52 -22.58
N GLY A 68 19.42 -14.76 -21.47
CA GLY A 68 19.72 -15.80 -20.48
C GLY A 68 20.43 -15.27 -19.22
N ASP A 69 21.07 -14.10 -19.29
CA ASP A 69 21.79 -13.55 -18.14
C ASP A 69 20.87 -12.99 -17.07
N LYS A 70 21.37 -12.97 -15.84
CA LYS A 70 20.69 -12.38 -14.68
C LYS A 70 20.91 -10.86 -14.66
N ILE A 71 19.82 -10.09 -14.58
CA ILE A 71 19.84 -8.64 -14.47
C ILE A 71 19.96 -8.20 -12.99
N CYS A 72 19.20 -8.83 -12.08
CA CYS A 72 19.26 -8.55 -10.64
C CYS A 72 18.82 -9.75 -9.78
N ASN A 73 19.09 -9.71 -8.48
CA ASN A 73 18.77 -10.77 -7.51
C ASN A 73 17.32 -10.68 -6.99
N GLY A 74 16.38 -10.39 -7.90
CA GLY A 74 14.97 -10.25 -7.57
C GLY A 74 14.63 -8.96 -6.82
N VAL A 75 13.47 -8.97 -6.17
CA VAL A 75 12.90 -7.81 -5.49
C VAL A 75 12.42 -8.18 -4.09
N THR A 76 12.69 -7.31 -3.13
CA THR A 76 12.32 -7.50 -1.73
C THR A 76 11.38 -6.38 -1.28
N MET A 77 10.32 -6.77 -0.56
CA MET A 77 9.36 -5.87 0.06
C MET A 77 9.43 -6.03 1.58
N ASN A 78 9.75 -4.94 2.29
CA ASN A 78 9.69 -4.90 3.76
C ASN A 78 8.42 -4.20 4.21
N ILE A 79 7.57 -4.90 4.96
CA ILE A 79 6.21 -4.45 5.26
C ILE A 79 6.17 -3.78 6.63
N THR A 80 5.57 -2.60 6.68
CA THR A 80 5.36 -1.79 7.90
C THR A 80 3.89 -1.49 8.17
N SER A 81 2.99 -2.15 7.44
CA SER A 81 1.53 -2.00 7.57
C SER A 81 1.04 -2.37 8.97
N SER A 82 0.18 -1.55 9.56
CA SER A 82 -0.35 -1.77 10.91
C SER A 82 -1.44 -2.84 11.00
N ALA A 83 -1.91 -3.35 9.85
CA ALA A 83 -2.77 -4.53 9.76
C ALA A 83 -2.33 -5.45 8.62
N VAL A 84 -3.00 -6.59 8.51
CA VAL A 84 -2.81 -7.51 7.39
C VAL A 84 -3.26 -6.84 6.09
N SER A 85 -2.34 -6.81 5.13
CA SER A 85 -2.49 -6.24 3.80
C SER A 85 -2.28 -7.32 2.74
N LEU A 86 -2.83 -7.11 1.57
CA LEU A 86 -2.56 -7.88 0.36
C LEU A 86 -1.53 -7.11 -0.46
N LEU A 87 -0.63 -7.84 -1.12
CA LEU A 87 0.50 -7.30 -1.86
C LEU A 87 0.43 -7.78 -3.31
N ARG A 88 0.59 -6.84 -4.25
CA ARG A 88 0.89 -7.16 -5.65
C ARG A 88 2.09 -6.38 -6.14
N VAL A 89 2.86 -6.96 -7.06
CA VAL A 89 4.07 -6.36 -7.61
C VAL A 89 4.10 -6.54 -9.12
N LYS A 90 4.37 -5.47 -9.86
CA LYS A 90 4.61 -5.51 -11.30
C LYS A 90 6.07 -5.24 -11.59
N ILE A 91 6.66 -6.07 -12.45
CA ILE A 91 8.04 -5.93 -12.91
C ILE A 91 7.99 -5.60 -14.39
N ASP A 92 8.47 -4.42 -14.74
CA ASP A 92 8.59 -3.96 -16.12
C ASP A 92 10.06 -3.89 -16.50
N VAL A 93 10.40 -4.40 -17.69
CA VAL A 93 11.74 -4.29 -18.25
C VAL A 93 11.71 -3.21 -19.33
N TYR A 94 12.74 -2.38 -19.32
CA TYR A 94 12.94 -1.33 -20.29
C TYR A 94 14.29 -1.51 -20.97
N TYR A 95 14.37 -1.10 -22.23
CA TYR A 95 15.66 -0.87 -22.86
C TYR A 95 15.77 0.53 -23.45
N ALA A 96 17.00 1.00 -23.61
CA ALA A 96 17.35 2.26 -24.25
C ALA A 96 18.60 2.09 -25.10
N GLU A 97 18.76 2.89 -26.15
CA GLU A 97 20.03 2.96 -26.88
C GLU A 97 21.18 3.40 -25.95
N ALA A 98 22.41 2.98 -26.27
CA ALA A 98 23.59 3.50 -25.61
C ALA A 98 23.61 5.05 -25.68
N GLY A 99 23.75 5.69 -24.52
CA GLY A 99 23.75 7.15 -24.40
C GLY A 99 22.36 7.80 -24.37
N SER A 100 21.27 7.07 -24.63
CA SER A 100 19.91 7.61 -24.54
C SER A 100 19.45 7.74 -23.08
N THR A 101 18.62 8.75 -22.83
CA THR A 101 17.85 8.93 -21.60
C THR A 101 16.42 8.40 -21.71
N GLU A 102 15.98 8.06 -22.93
CA GLU A 102 14.65 7.56 -23.23
C GLU A 102 14.63 6.03 -23.16
N TYR A 103 13.87 5.52 -22.20
CA TYR A 103 13.67 4.10 -21.99
C TYR A 103 12.30 3.69 -22.52
N THR A 104 12.27 2.65 -23.35
CA THR A 104 11.03 2.06 -23.86
C THR A 104 10.72 0.81 -23.08
N VAL A 105 9.48 0.69 -22.59
CA VAL A 105 9.01 -0.56 -21.97
C VAL A 105 8.99 -1.65 -23.04
N THR A 106 9.46 -2.83 -22.69
CA THR A 106 9.40 -3.96 -23.61
C THR A 106 8.60 -5.11 -23.04
N THR A 107 7.84 -5.76 -23.94
CA THR A 107 7.07 -6.97 -23.68
C THR A 107 7.75 -8.21 -24.24
N ASP A 108 8.84 -8.04 -25.00
CA ASP A 108 9.61 -9.14 -25.61
C ASP A 108 10.72 -9.68 -24.69
N ILE A 109 10.77 -9.21 -23.44
CA ILE A 109 11.62 -9.78 -22.39
C ILE A 109 10.70 -10.36 -21.32
N GLU A 110 10.83 -11.65 -21.04
CA GLU A 110 10.16 -12.30 -19.91
C GLU A 110 11.09 -12.33 -18.68
N PRO A 111 10.95 -11.40 -17.72
CA PRO A 111 11.95 -11.22 -16.65
C PRO A 111 11.97 -12.33 -15.60
N ILE A 112 10.86 -13.02 -15.40
CA ILE A 112 10.65 -13.92 -14.27
C ILE A 112 10.17 -15.27 -14.77
N LYS A 113 11.02 -16.29 -14.66
CA LYS A 113 10.66 -17.70 -14.88
C LYS A 113 9.98 -18.33 -13.66
N ASN A 114 10.47 -17.97 -12.47
CA ASN A 114 9.96 -18.48 -11.20
C ASN A 114 9.71 -17.31 -10.24
N ALA A 115 8.45 -17.06 -9.92
CA ALA A 115 8.07 -16.02 -8.97
C ALA A 115 8.20 -16.50 -7.50
N GLY A 116 8.18 -17.81 -7.27
CA GLY A 116 8.05 -18.46 -5.97
C GLY A 116 6.62 -18.95 -5.68
N ASP A 117 6.49 -19.94 -4.78
CA ASP A 117 5.24 -20.71 -4.57
C ASP A 117 4.04 -19.89 -4.08
N ASN A 118 4.29 -18.73 -3.48
CA ASN A 118 3.25 -17.86 -2.91
C ASN A 118 2.84 -16.73 -3.87
N TRP A 119 3.27 -16.78 -5.13
CA TRP A 119 3.02 -15.76 -6.12
C TRP A 119 2.22 -16.31 -7.30
N LEU A 120 1.20 -15.57 -7.72
CA LEU A 120 0.43 -15.88 -8.93
C LEU A 120 0.52 -14.71 -9.92
N LYS A 121 0.87 -14.99 -11.18
CA LYS A 121 0.93 -13.99 -12.25
C LYS A 121 -0.49 -13.73 -12.78
N GLY A 122 -0.95 -12.48 -12.68
CA GLY A 122 -2.18 -12.00 -13.28
C GLY A 122 -2.02 -11.64 -14.75
N SER A 123 -3.14 -11.60 -15.48
CA SER A 123 -3.18 -11.17 -16.89
C SER A 123 -2.87 -9.67 -17.06
N ASP A 124 -2.97 -8.89 -16.00
CA ASP A 124 -2.60 -7.46 -15.94
C ASP A 124 -1.08 -7.21 -15.78
N GLY A 125 -0.31 -8.30 -15.70
CA GLY A 125 1.14 -8.27 -15.52
C GLY A 125 1.60 -8.11 -14.06
N TYR A 126 0.67 -8.09 -13.09
CA TYR A 126 1.04 -8.10 -11.68
C TYR A 126 1.22 -9.51 -11.15
N TYR A 127 2.18 -9.70 -10.25
CA TYR A 127 2.33 -10.87 -9.41
C TYR A 127 1.63 -10.61 -8.09
N TYR A 128 0.76 -11.53 -7.67
CA TYR A 128 -0.08 -11.41 -6.48
C TYR A 128 0.43 -12.34 -5.39
N TYR A 129 0.72 -11.81 -4.20
CA TYR A 129 1.16 -12.60 -3.06
C TYR A 129 -0.04 -13.19 -2.29
N THR A 130 -0.05 -14.50 -2.11
CA THR A 130 -1.27 -15.22 -1.69
C THR A 130 -1.42 -15.44 -0.18
N GLN A 131 -0.45 -15.05 0.66
CA GLN A 131 -0.47 -15.34 2.11
C GLN A 131 -0.90 -14.16 3.00
N GLY A 132 -1.11 -12.97 2.42
CA GLY A 132 -1.24 -11.73 3.18
C GLY A 132 0.08 -11.34 3.86
N VAL A 133 0.23 -10.05 4.17
CA VAL A 133 1.44 -9.49 4.79
C VAL A 133 1.11 -8.53 5.92
N LYS A 134 1.98 -8.43 6.91
CA LYS A 134 1.84 -7.54 8.07
C LYS A 134 3.19 -6.96 8.47
N ASN A 135 3.18 -6.02 9.42
CA ASN A 135 4.40 -5.43 9.96
C ASN A 135 5.45 -6.50 10.34
N GLY A 136 6.69 -6.27 9.91
CA GLY A 136 7.82 -7.16 10.15
C GLY A 136 7.95 -8.31 9.15
N ASN A 137 7.02 -8.46 8.19
CA ASN A 137 7.24 -9.39 7.08
C ASN A 137 8.23 -8.81 6.06
N THR A 138 9.15 -9.66 5.62
CA THR A 138 9.99 -9.46 4.44
C THR A 138 9.55 -10.48 3.40
N VAL A 139 9.11 -10.01 2.24
CA VAL A 139 8.63 -10.87 1.15
C VAL A 139 9.51 -10.65 -0.07
N SER A 140 9.94 -11.74 -0.69
CA SER A 140 10.74 -11.69 -1.92
C SER A 140 9.93 -12.18 -3.11
N LEU A 141 10.09 -11.50 -4.24
CA LEU A 141 9.62 -11.94 -5.55
C LEU A 141 10.85 -12.30 -6.40
N ALA A 142 10.77 -13.45 -7.08
CA ALA A 142 11.83 -13.96 -7.95
C ALA A 142 13.19 -14.02 -7.24
N SER A 143 13.25 -14.71 -6.09
CA SER A 143 14.46 -14.84 -5.26
C SER A 143 15.67 -15.41 -6.01
N ASP A 144 15.41 -16.23 -7.03
CA ASP A 144 16.46 -16.82 -7.86
C ASP A 144 17.07 -15.78 -8.82
N GLY A 145 16.33 -14.72 -9.13
CA GLY A 145 16.78 -13.61 -9.96
C GLY A 145 15.72 -13.14 -10.96
N ILE A 146 15.95 -11.94 -11.48
CA ILE A 146 15.29 -11.42 -12.67
C ILE A 146 16.29 -11.50 -13.82
N TYR A 147 15.84 -12.00 -14.96
CA TYR A 147 16.69 -12.39 -16.08
C TYR A 147 16.32 -11.66 -17.36
N PHE A 148 17.29 -11.52 -18.26
CA PHE A 148 17.05 -11.06 -19.61
C PHE A 148 16.65 -12.25 -20.47
N ASN A 149 15.38 -12.67 -20.45
CA ASN A 149 14.92 -13.71 -21.37
C ASN A 149 14.23 -13.07 -22.57
N ALA A 150 14.97 -12.84 -23.65
CA ALA A 150 14.39 -12.38 -24.90
C ALA A 150 13.46 -13.47 -25.48
N ALA A 151 12.30 -13.04 -25.99
CA ALA A 151 11.40 -13.90 -26.74
C ALA A 151 11.99 -14.27 -28.10
N GLU A 152 11.51 -15.37 -28.66
CA GLU A 152 11.78 -15.74 -30.05
C GLU A 152 11.36 -14.61 -31.00
N ASP A 153 12.14 -14.41 -32.04
CA ASP A 153 11.92 -13.43 -33.10
C ASP A 153 11.60 -14.17 -34.41
N GLU A 154 10.73 -13.58 -35.23
CA GLU A 154 10.40 -14.11 -36.55
C GLU A 154 11.34 -13.60 -37.64
N ALA A 155 12.30 -12.72 -37.28
CA ALA A 155 13.27 -12.16 -38.22
C ALA A 155 14.24 -13.21 -38.80
N ASP A 156 14.62 -13.02 -40.06
CA ASP A 156 15.57 -13.87 -40.81
C ASP A 156 16.97 -13.94 -40.19
N ASN A 157 17.31 -13.00 -39.30
CA ASN A 157 18.62 -12.87 -38.69
C ASN A 157 18.67 -13.35 -37.23
N LYS A 158 17.76 -14.27 -36.87
CA LYS A 158 17.74 -14.94 -35.58
C LYS A 158 18.80 -16.04 -35.47
N ASP A 159 19.20 -16.33 -34.25
CA ASP A 159 19.97 -17.52 -33.95
C ASP A 159 19.13 -18.79 -34.21
N GLU A 160 19.66 -19.75 -34.96
CA GLU A 160 18.89 -20.92 -35.42
C GLU A 160 18.50 -21.88 -34.28
N ASP A 161 19.26 -21.90 -33.18
CA ASP A 161 19.02 -22.79 -32.03
C ASP A 161 18.05 -22.17 -31.02
N SER A 162 18.25 -20.90 -30.68
CA SER A 162 17.41 -20.19 -29.69
C SER A 162 16.24 -19.41 -30.28
N GLY A 163 16.22 -19.16 -31.59
CA GLY A 163 15.21 -18.33 -32.26
C GLY A 163 15.31 -16.84 -31.92
N ILE A 164 16.35 -16.39 -31.21
CA ILE A 164 16.47 -15.01 -30.72
C ILE A 164 17.28 -14.15 -31.69
N ASN A 165 16.79 -12.93 -31.98
CA ASN A 165 17.54 -11.92 -32.73
C ASN A 165 18.45 -11.09 -31.82
N MET A 166 19.71 -11.50 -31.67
CA MET A 166 20.68 -10.84 -30.79
C MET A 166 20.97 -9.38 -31.19
N ASN A 167 20.97 -9.10 -32.50
CA ASN A 167 21.29 -7.77 -33.04
C ASN A 167 20.28 -6.72 -32.56
N LYS A 168 19.05 -7.13 -32.25
CA LYS A 168 18.01 -6.26 -31.70
C LYS A 168 18.42 -5.62 -30.38
N TYR A 169 19.25 -6.27 -29.57
CA TYR A 169 19.59 -5.79 -28.22
C TYR A 169 21.03 -5.29 -28.11
N GLN A 170 21.83 -5.44 -29.16
CA GLN A 170 23.23 -5.07 -29.15
C GLN A 170 23.41 -3.58 -28.85
N GLY A 171 24.26 -3.25 -27.87
CA GLY A 171 24.54 -1.87 -27.46
C GLY A 171 23.42 -1.20 -26.67
N LYS A 172 22.31 -1.88 -26.36
CA LYS A 172 21.23 -1.31 -25.56
C LYS A 172 21.51 -1.45 -24.06
N LYS A 173 21.02 -0.50 -23.28
CA LYS A 173 20.95 -0.55 -21.82
C LYS A 173 19.65 -1.18 -21.40
N ILE A 174 19.70 -2.18 -20.51
CA ILE A 174 18.51 -2.82 -19.94
C ILE A 174 18.30 -2.32 -18.52
N LYS A 175 17.06 -2.03 -18.17
CA LYS A 175 16.65 -1.54 -16.85
C LYS A 175 15.42 -2.30 -16.37
N VAL A 176 15.43 -2.71 -15.11
CA VAL A 176 14.28 -3.29 -14.42
C VAL A 176 13.64 -2.23 -13.53
N VAL A 177 12.32 -2.13 -13.59
CA VAL A 177 11.52 -1.27 -12.70
C VAL A 177 10.50 -2.15 -12.00
N ALA A 178 10.44 -2.03 -10.68
CA ALA A 178 9.47 -2.73 -9.84
C ALA A 178 8.47 -1.73 -9.27
N ASN A 179 7.19 -2.06 -9.35
CA ASN A 179 6.09 -1.29 -8.77
C ASN A 179 5.29 -2.20 -7.83
N ALA A 180 5.19 -1.84 -6.55
CA ALA A 180 4.45 -2.62 -5.56
C ALA A 180 3.24 -1.84 -5.06
N GLU A 181 2.14 -2.55 -4.84
CA GLU A 181 0.93 -2.00 -4.25
C GLU A 181 0.49 -2.85 -3.07
N LEU A 182 0.05 -2.16 -2.02
CA LEU A 182 -0.54 -2.76 -0.84
C LEU A 182 -1.96 -2.25 -0.67
N VAL A 183 -2.86 -3.14 -0.28
CA VAL A 183 -4.24 -2.82 0.09
C VAL A 183 -4.59 -3.58 1.37
N GLN A 184 -5.47 -3.02 2.19
CA GLN A 184 -5.95 -3.75 3.37
C GLN A 184 -6.61 -5.07 2.95
N ALA A 185 -6.34 -6.15 3.68
CA ALA A 185 -6.99 -7.42 3.41
C ALA A 185 -8.47 -7.42 3.79
N LYS A 186 -8.88 -6.69 4.84
CA LYS A 186 -10.25 -6.72 5.37
C LYS A 186 -11.30 -6.24 4.35
N TYR A 187 -12.51 -6.79 4.47
CA TYR A 187 -13.71 -6.41 3.71
C TYR A 187 -13.60 -6.52 2.18
N GLY A 188 -12.62 -7.25 1.66
CA GLY A 188 -12.49 -7.45 0.22
C GLY A 188 -12.19 -6.17 -0.56
N VAL A 189 -11.57 -5.17 0.07
CA VAL A 189 -11.25 -3.86 -0.55
C VAL A 189 -10.43 -4.00 -1.84
N PHE A 190 -9.64 -5.08 -1.94
CA PHE A 190 -8.86 -5.38 -3.14
C PHE A 190 -9.70 -5.58 -4.40
N LYS A 191 -10.96 -6.02 -4.29
CA LYS A 191 -11.82 -6.34 -5.45
C LYS A 191 -12.04 -5.10 -6.30
N GLU A 192 -12.48 -4.02 -5.68
CA GLU A 192 -12.68 -2.73 -6.34
C GLU A 192 -11.33 -2.10 -6.69
N LYS A 193 -10.37 -2.11 -5.76
CA LYS A 193 -9.08 -1.43 -5.96
C LYS A 193 -8.27 -2.01 -7.13
N TRP A 194 -8.36 -3.32 -7.36
CA TRP A 194 -7.58 -4.03 -8.37
C TRP A 194 -8.43 -4.57 -9.53
N GLY A 195 -9.75 -4.35 -9.50
CA GLY A 195 -10.66 -4.84 -10.54
C GLY A 195 -10.73 -6.36 -10.63
N LEU A 196 -10.63 -7.06 -9.49
CA LEU A 196 -10.69 -8.52 -9.43
C LEU A 196 -12.08 -9.00 -8.99
N ASP A 197 -12.72 -9.80 -9.84
CA ASP A 197 -14.08 -10.31 -9.60
C ASP A 197 -14.18 -11.85 -9.56
N SER A 198 -13.20 -12.57 -10.12
CA SER A 198 -13.25 -14.01 -10.30
C SER A 198 -11.86 -14.63 -10.53
N GLY A 199 -11.80 -15.97 -10.55
CA GLY A 199 -10.56 -16.72 -10.82
C GLY A 199 -9.76 -17.12 -9.58
N GLU A 200 -8.61 -17.75 -9.80
CA GLU A 200 -7.77 -18.30 -8.73
C GLU A 200 -7.22 -17.20 -7.82
N ILE A 201 -6.65 -16.14 -8.41
CA ILE A 201 -6.10 -14.99 -7.68
C ILE A 201 -7.17 -14.39 -6.77
N TYR A 202 -8.36 -14.10 -7.33
CA TYR A 202 -9.49 -13.59 -6.56
C TYR A 202 -9.84 -14.52 -5.38
N THR A 203 -9.95 -15.82 -5.63
CA THR A 203 -10.34 -16.82 -4.63
C THR A 203 -9.33 -16.88 -3.47
N LYS A 204 -8.03 -16.88 -3.79
CA LYS A 204 -6.96 -16.90 -2.78
C LYS A 204 -6.95 -15.63 -1.94
N LEU A 205 -7.03 -14.46 -2.57
CA LEU A 205 -7.03 -13.17 -1.87
C LEU A 205 -8.30 -12.97 -1.03
N LEU A 206 -9.45 -13.45 -1.52
CA LEU A 206 -10.70 -13.41 -0.78
C LEU A 206 -10.62 -14.25 0.50
N ALA A 207 -10.02 -15.43 0.45
CA ALA A 207 -9.82 -16.27 1.63
C ALA A 207 -8.97 -15.55 2.71
N VAL A 208 -7.89 -14.87 2.30
CA VAL A 208 -7.08 -14.05 3.23
C VAL A 208 -7.93 -12.91 3.81
N SER A 209 -8.70 -12.22 2.97
CA SER A 209 -9.59 -11.12 3.37
C SER A 209 -10.63 -11.56 4.41
N GLU A 210 -11.33 -12.67 4.16
CA GLU A 210 -12.37 -13.21 5.04
C GLU A 210 -11.80 -13.66 6.39
N ALA A 211 -10.57 -14.16 6.42
CA ALA A 211 -9.87 -14.49 7.66
C ALA A 211 -9.60 -13.26 8.54
N GLN A 212 -9.54 -12.05 7.98
CA GLN A 212 -9.38 -10.79 8.73
C GLN A 212 -10.72 -10.12 9.09
N GLY A 213 -11.83 -10.60 8.52
CA GLY A 213 -13.18 -10.06 8.72
C GLY A 213 -13.89 -10.53 9.99
N LYS A 214 -13.35 -11.55 10.67
CA LYS A 214 -13.81 -12.09 11.94
C LYS A 214 -13.12 -11.39 13.11
#